data_AF-K1R303-F1
#
_entry.id   AF-K1R303-F1
#
_cell.length_a   1.000
_cell.length_b   1.000
_cell.length_c   1.000
_cell.angle_alpha   90.00
_cell.angle_beta   90.00
_cell.angle_gamma   90.00
#
_symmetry.space_group_name_H-M   'P 1'
#
loop_
_entity.id
_entity.type
_entity.pdbx_description
1 polymer ?
#
loop_
_entity_poly.entity_id
_entity_poly.type
_entity_poly.pdbx_seq_one_letter_code
_entity_poly.pdbx_strand_id
1 'polypeptide(L)'
;MTEIIENKCVQVQRFREKLRSVKKDTIFAESTYNDTWGTGLNKEATENTKIEAWPGKNLLGQIISKISKKIRKRKKSDQWSKPSQKQQSKVNTKQRNIAQMLRKLRYQSESESMSGFDASTESDSDESTSAKNKG
;
A
#
# COMPACT_ATOMS: atom_id res chain seq x y z
N MET A 1 -9.91 18.83 5.67
CA MET A 1 -8.54 18.80 6.23
C MET A 1 -8.20 17.51 6.98
N THR A 2 -9.04 17.02 7.91
CA THR A 2 -8.78 15.75 8.61
C THR A 2 -8.53 14.57 7.67
N GLU A 3 -9.40 14.37 6.68
CA GLU A 3 -9.25 13.30 5.67
C GLU A 3 -7.91 13.39 4.91
N ILE A 4 -7.47 14.59 4.55
CA ILE A 4 -6.20 14.82 3.86
C ILE A 4 -5.04 14.33 4.74
N ILE A 5 -5.03 14.67 6.03
CA ILE A 5 -3.98 14.22 6.96
C ILE A 5 -4.06 12.72 7.22
N GLU A 6 -5.27 12.14 7.29
CA GLU A 6 -5.45 10.69 7.40
C GLU A 6 -4.88 9.96 6.18
N ASN A 7 -5.20 10.44 4.97
CA ASN A 7 -4.66 9.90 3.72
C ASN A 7 -3.13 10.09 3.65
N LYS A 8 -2.60 11.20 4.16
CA LYS A 8 -1.15 11.41 4.26
C LYS A 8 -0.49 10.38 5.18
N CYS A 9 -1.14 9.95 6.27
CA CYS A 9 -0.65 8.84 7.09
C CYS A 9 -0.68 7.49 6.36
N VAL A 10 -1.58 7.29 5.40
CA VAL A 10 -1.61 6.07 4.58
C VAL A 10 -0.47 6.09 3.56
N GLN A 11 -0.29 7.23 2.89
CA GLN A 11 0.67 7.37 1.79
C GLN A 11 2.12 7.52 2.27
N VAL A 12 2.36 8.17 3.40
CA VAL A 12 3.72 8.50 3.88
C VAL A 12 4.06 7.74 5.14
N GLN A 13 4.78 6.63 4.97
CA GLN A 13 5.20 5.73 6.05
C GLN A 13 5.91 6.47 7.19
N ARG A 14 6.91 7.29 6.86
CA ARG A 14 7.72 8.03 7.84
C ARG A 14 6.86 8.97 8.69
N PHE A 15 5.86 9.61 8.08
CA PHE A 15 4.92 10.49 8.78
C PHE A 15 4.07 9.69 9.77
N ARG A 16 3.51 8.55 9.34
CA ARG A 16 2.75 7.64 10.18
C ARG A 16 3.56 7.11 11.37
N GLU A 17 4.79 6.70 11.13
CA GLU A 17 5.68 6.20 12.18
C GLU A 17 6.07 7.28 13.18
N LYS A 18 6.36 8.49 12.70
CA LYS A 18 6.65 9.62 13.59
C LYS A 18 5.46 9.95 14.48
N LEU A 19 4.25 10.04 13.93
CA LEU A 19 3.03 10.26 14.72
C LEU A 19 2.76 9.13 15.72
N ARG A 20 3.16 7.90 15.39
CA ARG A 20 3.01 6.75 16.28
C ARG A 20 3.98 6.76 17.46
N SER A 21 5.21 7.26 17.26
CA SER A 21 6.26 7.27 18.29
C SER A 21 6.15 8.42 19.28
N VAL A 22 5.37 9.45 18.97
CA VAL A 22 5.15 10.58 19.88
C VAL A 22 4.42 10.15 21.18
N LYS A 23 4.81 10.74 22.32
CA LYS A 23 4.19 10.51 23.64
C LYS A 23 2.69 10.88 23.63
N LYS A 24 1.92 10.29 24.55
CA LYS A 24 0.45 10.47 24.61
C LYS A 24 0.05 11.93 24.83
N ASP A 25 0.82 12.64 25.65
CA ASP A 25 0.52 13.99 26.12
C ASP A 25 1.27 15.07 25.34
N THR A 26 1.85 14.72 24.19
CA THR A 26 2.49 15.71 23.33
C THR A 26 1.47 16.60 22.64
N ILE A 27 1.74 17.90 22.68
CA ILE A 27 0.99 18.93 21.97
C ILE A 27 1.61 19.10 20.58
N PHE A 28 0.77 19.04 19.55
CA PHE A 28 1.17 19.42 18.20
C PHE A 28 0.77 20.86 17.98
N ALA A 29 1.69 21.69 17.51
CA ALA A 29 1.48 23.12 17.30
C ALA A 29 2.06 23.53 15.95
N GLU A 30 1.29 24.30 15.19
CA GLU A 30 1.78 25.01 14.01
C GLU A 30 2.13 26.45 14.42
N SER A 31 3.42 26.72 14.57
CA SER A 31 3.94 28.03 15.02
C SER A 31 3.99 29.06 13.90
N THR A 32 2.80 29.48 13.47
CA THR A 32 2.60 30.55 12.48
C THR A 32 1.68 31.63 13.06
N TYR A 33 1.78 32.86 12.53
CA TYR A 33 0.87 33.98 12.86
C TYR A 33 -0.54 33.81 12.27
N ASN A 34 -1.01 32.56 12.14
CA ASN A 34 -2.36 32.24 11.70
C ASN A 34 -3.22 31.88 12.90
N ASP A 35 -4.27 32.66 13.15
CA ASP A 35 -5.10 32.49 14.34
C ASP A 35 -6.13 31.36 14.23
N THR A 36 -6.25 30.74 13.06
CA THR A 36 -7.21 29.65 12.82
C THR A 36 -6.52 28.29 12.78
N TRP A 37 -5.53 28.13 11.90
CA TRP A 37 -4.83 26.86 11.69
C TRP A 37 -3.63 26.67 12.63
N GLY A 38 -2.94 27.77 12.97
CA GLY A 38 -1.76 27.79 13.83
C GLY A 38 -2.00 28.38 15.21
N THR A 39 -0.91 28.66 15.92
CA THR A 39 -0.91 29.22 17.29
C THR A 39 -1.05 30.74 17.32
N GLY A 40 -0.99 31.41 16.17
CA GLY A 40 -0.93 32.87 16.07
C GLY A 40 0.40 33.45 16.58
N LEU A 41 1.42 32.61 16.75
CA LEU A 41 2.73 32.98 17.32
C LEU A 41 3.86 32.37 16.48
N ASN A 42 5.04 32.98 16.56
CA ASN A 42 6.25 32.35 16.05
C ASN A 42 6.66 31.15 16.93
N LYS A 43 7.71 30.44 16.51
CA LYS A 43 8.20 29.24 17.21
C LYS A 43 8.58 29.51 18.67
N GLU A 44 9.38 30.54 18.91
CA GLU A 44 9.87 30.88 20.25
C GLU A 44 8.73 31.26 21.20
N ALA A 45 7.81 32.11 20.75
CA ALA A 45 6.66 32.50 21.55
C ALA A 45 5.69 31.32 21.76
N THR A 46 5.54 30.42 20.78
CA THR A 46 4.72 29.21 20.94
C THR A 46 5.27 28.30 22.06
N GLU A 47 6.59 28.13 22.12
CA GLU A 47 7.26 27.28 23.13
C GLU A 47 7.19 27.89 24.54
N ASN A 48 7.23 29.22 24.65
CA ASN A 48 7.25 29.94 25.92
C ASN A 48 5.88 30.41 26.43
N THR A 49 4.82 30.31 25.61
CA THR A 49 3.46 30.73 25.98
C THR A 49 2.61 29.50 26.32
N LYS A 50 1.86 29.57 27.42
CA LYS A 50 0.88 28.54 27.77
C LYS A 50 -0.18 28.42 26.68
N ILE A 51 -0.66 27.20 26.42
CA ILE A 51 -1.64 26.91 25.36
C ILE A 51 -2.90 27.78 25.47
N GLU A 52 -3.37 28.01 26.70
CA GLU A 52 -4.57 28.81 26.99
C GLU A 52 -4.41 30.29 26.60
N ALA A 53 -3.17 30.76 26.47
CA ALA A 53 -2.82 32.12 26.08
C ALA A 53 -2.39 32.22 24.62
N TRP A 54 -2.47 31.14 23.83
CA TRP A 54 -2.23 31.24 22.39
C TRP A 54 -3.37 32.03 21.73
N PRO A 55 -3.06 33.06 20.92
CA PRO A 55 -4.07 33.80 20.17
C PRO A 55 -4.75 32.92 19.11
N GLY A 56 -4.02 31.96 18.54
CA GLY A 56 -4.54 31.06 17.52
C GLY A 56 -5.16 29.77 18.05
N LYS A 57 -6.15 29.25 17.30
CA LYS A 57 -6.92 28.05 17.64
C LYS A 57 -6.14 26.74 17.46
N ASN A 58 -5.03 26.76 16.71
CA ASN A 58 -4.19 25.61 16.42
C ASN A 58 -4.99 24.40 15.88
N LEU A 59 -5.93 24.63 14.96
CA LEU A 59 -6.79 23.57 14.43
C LEU A 59 -5.99 22.44 13.78
N LEU A 60 -4.86 22.74 13.12
CA LEU A 60 -4.02 21.71 12.52
C LEU A 60 -3.43 20.79 13.59
N GLY A 61 -2.89 21.36 14.68
CA GLY A 61 -2.37 20.62 15.81
C GLY A 61 -3.43 19.73 16.47
N GLN A 62 -4.67 20.22 16.61
CA GLN A 62 -5.79 19.44 17.12
C GLN A 62 -6.14 18.24 16.23
N ILE A 63 -6.16 18.43 14.91
CA ILE A 63 -6.41 17.36 13.94
C ILE A 63 -5.32 16.28 14.03
N ILE A 64 -4.05 16.69 14.02
CA ILE A 64 -2.91 15.76 14.15
C ILE A 64 -2.98 15.00 15.48
N SER A 65 -3.35 15.68 16.57
CA SER A 65 -3.54 15.04 17.89
C SER A 65 -4.62 13.96 17.84
N LYS A 66 -5.79 14.23 17.25
CA LYS A 66 -6.87 13.24 17.08
C LYS A 66 -6.42 12.03 16.25
N ILE A 67 -5.72 12.27 15.15
CA ILE A 67 -5.22 11.21 14.27
C ILE A 67 -4.14 10.37 14.96
N SER A 68 -3.21 11.00 15.69
CA SER A 68 -2.19 10.27 16.47
C SER A 68 -2.82 9.34 17.51
N LYS A 69 -3.91 9.76 18.17
CA LYS A 69 -4.68 8.93 19.11
C LYS A 69 -5.32 7.74 18.38
N LYS A 70 -5.93 7.95 17.20
CA LYS A 70 -6.53 6.89 16.37
C LYS A 70 -5.48 5.85 15.92
N ILE A 71 -4.32 6.29 15.45
CA ILE A 71 -3.22 5.41 15.02
C ILE A 71 -2.66 4.58 16.19
N ARG A 72 -2.55 5.16 17.39
CA ARG A 72 -2.07 4.42 18.57
C ARG A 72 -3.09 3.42 19.10
N LYS A 73 -4.39 3.73 19.06
CA LYS A 73 -5.46 2.79 19.47
C LYS A 73 -5.51 1.56 18.57
N ARG A 74 -5.31 1.74 17.26
CA ARG A 74 -5.20 0.63 16.29
C ARG A 74 -4.15 -0.40 16.68
N LYS A 75 -3.06 -0.07 17.40
CA LYS A 75 -2.10 -1.09 17.89
C LYS A 75 -2.70 -2.11 18.89
N LYS A 76 -3.80 -1.80 19.59
CA LYS A 76 -4.45 -2.76 20.51
C LYS A 76 -5.38 -3.74 19.78
N SER A 77 -6.06 -3.31 18.71
CA SER A 77 -6.90 -4.18 17.87
C SER A 77 -6.14 -4.82 16.71
N ASP A 78 -5.10 -4.13 16.25
CA ASP A 78 -4.28 -4.43 15.08
C ASP A 78 -2.83 -4.80 15.48
N GLN A 79 -2.68 -5.60 16.54
CA GLN A 79 -2.10 -6.91 16.23
C GLN A 79 -3.08 -7.53 15.23
N TRP A 80 -3.18 -7.08 13.96
CA TRP A 80 -2.52 -7.74 12.85
C TRP A 80 -1.99 -9.06 13.37
N SER A 81 -2.94 -9.96 13.64
CA SER A 81 -2.95 -11.27 13.04
C SER A 81 -2.03 -11.18 11.81
N LYS A 82 -0.73 -11.39 12.05
CA LYS A 82 0.01 -12.27 11.16
C LYS A 82 -1.01 -13.36 10.89
N PRO A 83 -1.42 -13.62 9.62
CA PRO A 83 -2.31 -14.75 9.38
C PRO A 83 -1.64 -15.90 10.11
N SER A 84 -2.23 -16.28 11.25
CA SER A 84 -1.75 -17.41 12.00
C SER A 84 -1.91 -18.49 10.94
N GLN A 85 -0.80 -19.11 10.55
CA GLN A 85 -0.85 -20.39 9.88
C GLN A 85 -1.57 -21.29 10.89
N LYS A 86 -2.91 -21.21 10.90
CA LYS A 86 -3.77 -22.16 11.56
C LYS A 86 -3.49 -23.42 10.78
N GLN A 87 -2.72 -24.29 11.44
CA GLN A 87 -2.60 -25.68 11.07
C GLN A 87 -3.97 -26.18 10.60
N GLN A 88 -3.93 -26.84 9.45
CA GLN A 88 -5.07 -27.38 8.72
C GLN A 88 -6.08 -28.05 9.67
N SER A 89 -7.22 -27.40 9.92
CA SER A 89 -8.37 -28.07 10.51
C SER A 89 -9.32 -28.50 9.39
N LYS A 90 -9.24 -29.79 9.07
CA LYS A 90 -10.25 -30.65 8.42
C LYS A 90 -11.04 -30.05 7.24
N VAL A 91 -10.52 -30.37 6.06
CA VAL A 91 -11.20 -30.68 4.78
C VAL A 91 -12.74 -30.62 4.84
N ASN A 92 -13.31 -29.59 4.20
CA ASN A 92 -14.67 -29.64 3.66
C ASN A 92 -14.56 -30.11 2.20
N THR A 93 -15.04 -31.33 1.94
CA THR A 93 -14.79 -32.15 0.73
C THR A 93 -15.45 -31.65 -0.57
N LYS A 94 -15.80 -30.36 -0.69
CA LYS A 94 -16.44 -29.81 -1.89
C LYS A 94 -15.67 -28.70 -2.61
N GLN A 95 -14.64 -28.11 -1.99
CA GLN A 95 -13.80 -27.13 -2.68
C GLN A 95 -12.60 -27.83 -3.33
N ARG A 96 -12.67 -28.05 -4.64
CA ARG A 96 -11.53 -28.55 -5.42
C ARG A 96 -10.40 -27.51 -5.36
N ASN A 97 -9.21 -27.95 -4.99
CA ASN A 97 -8.03 -27.11 -4.91
C ASN A 97 -7.70 -26.54 -6.30
N ILE A 98 -7.64 -25.21 -6.44
CA ILE A 98 -7.41 -24.52 -7.72
C ILE A 98 -6.12 -24.98 -8.39
N ALA A 99 -5.07 -25.29 -7.62
CA ALA A 99 -3.81 -25.79 -8.18
C ALA A 99 -3.97 -27.16 -8.86
N GLN A 100 -4.84 -28.02 -8.33
CA GLN A 100 -5.16 -29.32 -8.95
C GLN A 100 -5.97 -29.13 -10.24
N MET A 101 -6.90 -28.16 -10.26
CA MET A 101 -7.66 -27.83 -11.46
C MET A 101 -6.77 -27.30 -12.58
N LEU A 102 -5.88 -26.35 -12.26
CA LEU A 102 -4.93 -25.78 -13.22
C LEU A 102 -3.97 -26.83 -13.77
N ARG A 103 -3.52 -27.78 -12.93
CA ARG A 103 -2.69 -28.90 -13.38
C ARG A 103 -3.45 -29.82 -14.33
N LYS A 104 -4.71 -30.12 -14.04
CA LYS A 104 -5.54 -30.98 -14.89
C LYS A 104 -5.82 -30.35 -16.26
N LEU A 105 -6.05 -29.03 -16.29
CA LEU A 105 -6.24 -28.30 -17.54
C LEU A 105 -4.96 -28.34 -18.41
N ARG A 106 -3.78 -28.16 -17.81
CA ARG A 106 -2.51 -28.28 -18.56
C ARG A 106 -2.29 -29.68 -19.15
N TYR A 107 -2.61 -30.74 -18.39
CA TYR A 107 -2.50 -32.12 -18.89
C TYR A 107 -3.52 -32.45 -19.98
N GLN A 108 -4.71 -31.83 -19.96
CA GLN A 108 -5.70 -31.99 -21.03
C GLN A 108 -5.24 -31.29 -22.32
N SER A 109 -4.54 -30.16 -22.22
CA SER A 109 -3.96 -29.48 -23.39
C SER A 109 -2.83 -30.26 -24.07
N GLU A 110 -2.14 -31.15 -23.35
CA GLU A 110 -1.05 -31.98 -23.89
C GLU A 110 -1.54 -33.33 -24.46
N SER A 111 -2.80 -33.73 -24.21
CA SER A 111 -3.34 -35.03 -24.64
C SER A 111 -4.19 -34.98 -25.92
N GLU A 112 -4.44 -33.81 -26.49
CA GLU A 112 -5.13 -33.64 -27.79
C GLU A 112 -4.19 -33.19 -28.93
N SER A 113 -2.98 -33.75 -29.00
CA SER A 113 -2.13 -33.62 -30.20
C SER A 113 -1.25 -34.85 -30.40
N MET A 114 -1.90 -35.99 -30.66
CA MET A 114 -1.25 -37.13 -31.33
C MET A 114 -2.22 -37.79 -32.32
N SER A 115 -2.32 -37.19 -33.51
CA SER A 115 -2.57 -37.84 -34.80
C SER A 115 -2.58 -36.70 -35.83
N GLY A 116 -1.74 -36.60 -36.86
CA GLY A 116 -0.82 -37.53 -37.50
C GLY A 116 -0.75 -37.03 -38.93
N PHE A 117 0.43 -36.66 -39.42
CA PHE A 117 0.73 -36.65 -40.84
C PHE A 117 2.24 -36.54 -41.01
N ASP A 118 2.86 -37.70 -41.27
CA ASP A 118 4.17 -37.81 -41.89
C ASP A 118 3.94 -37.96 -43.39
N ALA A 119 4.61 -37.15 -44.20
CA ALA A 119 5.08 -37.52 -45.54
C ALA A 119 5.75 -36.31 -46.22
N SER A 120 7.04 -36.49 -46.43
CA SER A 120 7.97 -35.73 -47.27
C SER A 120 7.38 -35.13 -48.55
N THR A 121 7.86 -33.94 -48.92
CA THR A 121 8.12 -33.57 -50.33
C THR A 121 9.34 -32.68 -50.34
N GLU A 122 10.46 -33.24 -50.79
CA GLU A 122 11.60 -32.49 -51.33
C GLU A 122 11.24 -31.90 -52.70
N SER A 123 11.87 -30.77 -53.02
CA SER A 123 12.09 -30.11 -54.32
C SER A 123 11.80 -28.62 -54.17
N ASP A 124 12.61 -27.69 -54.64
CA ASP A 124 13.94 -27.68 -55.22
C ASP A 124 14.31 -26.18 -55.29
N SER A 125 15.59 -25.88 -55.19
CA SER A 125 16.31 -24.77 -55.87
C SER A 125 15.58 -23.45 -56.20
N ASP A 126 16.05 -22.31 -55.68
CA ASP A 126 17.03 -21.48 -56.40
C ASP A 126 17.35 -20.11 -55.77
N GLU A 127 18.51 -19.64 -56.19
CA GLU A 127 19.37 -18.54 -55.74
C GLU A 127 18.94 -17.12 -56.20
N SER A 128 19.60 -16.08 -55.62
CA SER A 128 19.75 -14.68 -56.10
C SER A 128 18.57 -13.69 -55.84
N THR A 129 18.70 -12.42 -55.42
CA THR A 129 19.80 -11.45 -55.24
C THR A 129 19.36 -10.25 -54.38
N SER A 130 20.33 -9.63 -53.67
CA SER A 130 20.56 -8.17 -53.42
C SER A 130 19.40 -7.14 -53.52
N ALA A 131 19.19 -6.36 -52.44
CA ALA A 131 19.43 -4.89 -52.42
C ALA A 131 18.88 -4.17 -51.15
N LYS A 132 19.80 -3.76 -50.28
CA LYS A 132 20.02 -2.38 -49.78
C LYS A 132 18.83 -1.40 -49.82
N ASN A 133 18.39 -0.89 -48.66
CA ASN A 133 18.30 0.57 -48.48
C ASN A 133 18.29 1.02 -47.01
N LYS A 134 19.09 2.06 -46.75
CA LYS A 134 19.17 2.81 -45.49
C LYS A 134 18.01 3.81 -45.40
N GLY A 135 17.55 4.05 -44.18
CA GLY A 135 16.79 5.22 -43.74
C GLY A 135 17.06 5.44 -42.27
#